data_AF-A0A2R7YT49-F1
#
_entry.id   AF-A0A2R7YT49-F1
#
_cell.length_a   1.000
_cell.length_b   1.000
_cell.length_c   1.000
_cell.angle_alpha   90.00
_cell.angle_beta   90.00
_cell.angle_gamma   90.00
#
_symmetry.space_group_name_H-M   'P 1'
#
loop_
_entity.id
_entity.type
_entity.pdbx_description
1 polymer ?
#
loop_
_entity_poly.entity_id
_entity_poly.type
_entity_poly.pdbx_seq_one_letter_code
_entity_poly.pdbx_strand_id
1 'polypeptide(L)'
;MSLRVYLAALDTAATAWEETSEDVRGCGKSLADADVTLLGDRVEGAARAFVDTWMTEVKRLRTDAADHGDTLREARLLYAQADSDVVERSQQLMAWTDRNASPTGGA
;
A
#
# COMPACT_ATOMS: atom_id res chain seq x y z
N MET A 1 3.53 24.02 -3.33
CA MET A 1 3.64 22.62 -3.78
C MET A 1 3.28 21.70 -2.60
N SER A 2 2.03 21.74 -2.11
CA SER A 2 1.80 21.55 -0.67
C SER A 2 1.01 20.31 -0.21
N LEU A 3 0.00 19.81 -0.94
CA LEU A 3 -0.77 18.64 -0.47
C LEU A 3 -1.14 17.66 -1.60
N ARG A 4 -1.52 18.16 -2.77
CA ARG A 4 -1.82 17.33 -3.96
C ARG A 4 -0.66 16.41 -4.36
N VAL A 5 0.57 16.91 -4.26
CA VAL A 5 1.79 16.13 -4.53
C VAL A 5 1.98 15.02 -3.50
N TYR A 6 1.66 15.28 -2.22
CA TYR A 6 1.71 14.27 -1.16
C TYR A 6 0.62 13.21 -1.31
N LEU A 7 -0.62 13.60 -1.64
CA LEU A 7 -1.71 12.65 -1.88
C LEU A 7 -1.42 11.75 -3.09
N ALA A 8 -0.85 12.31 -4.16
CA ALA A 8 -0.43 11.54 -5.33
C ALA A 8 0.73 10.58 -4.98
N ALA A 9 1.70 11.03 -4.18
CA ALA A 9 2.81 10.18 -3.73
C ALA A 9 2.33 9.03 -2.82
N LEU A 10 1.37 9.28 -1.92
CA LEU A 10 0.75 8.25 -1.10
C LEU A 10 0.02 7.20 -1.94
N ASP A 11 -0.66 7.62 -3.01
CA ASP A 11 -1.33 6.72 -3.96
C ASP A 11 -0.34 5.83 -4.69
N THR A 12 0.71 6.45 -5.26
CA THR A 12 1.75 5.72 -5.98
C THR A 12 2.44 4.72 -5.06
N ALA A 13 2.72 5.11 -3.83
CA ALA A 13 3.31 4.21 -2.84
C ALA A 13 2.35 3.07 -2.46
N ALA A 14 1.04 3.34 -2.29
CA ALA A 14 0.05 2.31 -2.00
C ALA A 14 -0.07 1.29 -3.14
N THR A 15 -0.12 1.76 -4.39
CA THR A 15 -0.12 0.89 -5.59
C THR A 15 1.15 0.03 -5.67
N ALA A 16 2.33 0.62 -5.42
CA ALA A 16 3.58 -0.14 -5.44
C ALA A 16 3.62 -1.26 -4.38
N TRP A 17 3.04 -1.04 -3.20
CA TRP A 17 2.91 -2.07 -2.17
C TRP A 17 1.92 -3.17 -2.56
N GLU A 18 0.82 -2.83 -3.24
CA GLU A 18 -0.10 -3.81 -3.83
C GLU A 18 0.57 -4.70 -4.88
N GLU A 19 1.30 -4.08 -5.82
CA GLU A 19 2.07 -4.79 -6.83
C GLU A 19 3.09 -5.73 -6.19
N THR A 20 3.80 -5.24 -5.16
CA THR A 20 4.75 -6.06 -4.38
C THR A 20 4.06 -7.25 -3.71
N SER A 21 2.87 -7.06 -3.13
CA SER A 21 2.07 -8.15 -2.54
C SER A 21 1.70 -9.22 -3.58
N GLU A 22 1.35 -8.79 -4.81
CA GLU A 22 1.01 -9.71 -5.89
C GLU A 22 2.25 -10.46 -6.43
N ASP A 23 3.39 -9.79 -6.55
CA ASP A 23 4.65 -10.42 -6.92
C ASP A 23 5.07 -11.48 -5.90
N VAL A 24 4.99 -11.15 -4.60
CA VAL A 24 5.27 -12.08 -3.51
C VAL A 24 4.29 -13.26 -3.52
N ARG A 25 3.00 -13.02 -3.83
CA ARG A 25 2.02 -14.10 -4.05
C ARG A 25 2.44 -15.01 -5.20
N GLY A 26 2.93 -14.44 -6.31
CA GLY A 26 3.49 -15.18 -7.44
C GLY A 26 4.66 -16.09 -7.03
N CYS A 27 5.62 -15.56 -6.26
CA CYS A 27 6.72 -16.36 -5.70
C CYS A 27 6.21 -17.52 -4.82
N GLY A 28 5.20 -17.26 -3.99
CA GLY A 28 4.58 -18.29 -3.15
C GLY A 28 3.94 -19.42 -3.94
N LYS A 29 3.32 -19.09 -5.07
CA LYS A 29 2.76 -20.10 -5.98
C LYS A 29 3.86 -20.97 -6.58
N SER A 30 4.92 -20.36 -7.11
CA SER A 30 6.07 -21.09 -7.68
C SER A 30 6.73 -22.00 -6.64
N LEU A 31 6.79 -21.57 -5.38
CA LEU A 31 7.33 -22.38 -4.29
C LEU A 31 6.40 -23.55 -3.92
N ALA A 32 5.08 -23.34 -3.95
CA ALA A 32 4.10 -24.39 -3.68
C ALA A 32 4.06 -25.47 -4.79
N ASP A 33 4.38 -25.09 -6.02
CA ASP A 33 4.47 -26.00 -7.17
C ASP A 33 5.78 -26.84 -7.16
N ALA A 34 6.72 -26.57 -6.24
CA ALA A 34 7.98 -27.29 -6.16
C ALA A 34 7.80 -28.71 -5.59
N ASP A 35 8.10 -29.72 -6.41
CA ASP A 35 8.10 -31.11 -5.97
C ASP A 35 9.47 -31.52 -5.41
N VAL A 36 9.57 -31.51 -4.08
CA VAL A 36 10.80 -31.88 -3.35
C VAL A 36 11.12 -33.38 -3.42
N THR A 37 10.17 -34.23 -3.80
CA THR A 37 10.38 -35.69 -3.90
C THR A 37 11.34 -36.04 -5.04
N LEU A 38 11.46 -35.17 -6.05
CA LEU A 38 12.39 -35.32 -7.16
C LEU A 38 13.87 -35.18 -6.76
N LEU A 39 14.14 -34.69 -5.54
CA LEU A 39 15.52 -34.49 -5.03
C LEU A 39 16.11 -35.76 -4.38
N GLY A 40 15.29 -36.80 -4.21
CA GLY A 40 15.66 -38.07 -3.60
C GLY A 40 15.71 -38.04 -2.06
N ASP A 41 15.55 -39.22 -1.46
CA ASP A 41 15.29 -39.43 -0.02
C ASP A 41 16.30 -38.76 0.91
N ARG A 42 17.56 -38.63 0.48
CA ARG A 42 18.63 -38.03 1.30
C ARG A 42 18.44 -36.53 1.51
N VAL A 43 17.85 -35.84 0.54
CA VAL A 43 17.74 -34.36 0.53
C VAL A 43 16.28 -33.93 0.72
N GLU A 44 15.31 -34.78 0.42
CA GLU A 44 13.88 -34.48 0.49
C GLU A 44 13.47 -33.84 1.83
N GLY A 45 13.87 -34.43 2.96
CA GLY A 45 13.49 -33.91 4.28
C GLY A 45 13.98 -32.49 4.53
N ALA A 46 15.22 -32.18 4.14
CA ALA A 46 15.80 -30.84 4.27
C ALA A 46 15.16 -29.86 3.29
N ALA A 47 14.89 -30.29 2.05
CA ALA A 47 14.22 -29.49 1.04
C ALA A 47 12.78 -29.16 1.43
N ARG A 48 12.05 -30.12 2.02
CA ARG A 48 10.69 -29.91 2.53
C ARG A 48 10.67 -28.87 3.65
N ALA A 49 11.57 -29.00 4.63
CA ALA A 49 11.67 -28.02 5.73
C ALA A 49 12.02 -26.60 5.21
N PHE A 50 12.87 -26.51 4.19
CA PHE A 50 13.19 -25.25 3.53
C PHE A 50 11.96 -24.65 2.84
N VAL A 51 11.22 -25.44 2.05
CA VAL A 51 10.00 -25.00 1.36
C VAL A 51 8.95 -24.53 2.38
N ASP A 52 8.72 -25.28 3.45
CA ASP A 52 7.75 -24.93 4.50
C ASP A 52 8.10 -23.61 5.20
N THR A 53 9.39 -23.41 5.50
CA THR A 53 9.90 -22.16 6.11
C THR A 53 9.67 -20.98 5.17
N TRP A 54 10.05 -21.12 3.89
CA TRP A 54 9.89 -20.04 2.93
C TRP A 54 8.43 -19.75 2.57
N MET A 55 7.55 -20.76 2.54
CA MET A 55 6.12 -20.53 2.39
C MET A 55 5.55 -19.68 3.53
N THR A 56 6.05 -19.88 4.75
CA THR A 56 5.64 -19.09 5.92
C THR A 56 6.11 -17.65 5.79
N GLU A 57 7.38 -17.43 5.42
CA GLU A 57 7.93 -16.09 5.21
C GLU A 57 7.25 -15.35 4.06
N VAL A 58 6.96 -16.02 2.94
CA VAL A 58 6.24 -15.42 1.81
C VAL A 58 4.85 -14.98 2.22
N LYS A 59 4.12 -15.77 3.01
CA LYS A 59 2.80 -15.38 3.54
C LYS A 59 2.90 -14.15 4.44
N ARG A 60 3.92 -14.10 5.30
CA ARG A 60 4.19 -12.95 6.17
C ARG A 60 4.47 -11.69 5.34
N LEU A 61 5.43 -11.76 4.41
CA LEU A 61 5.80 -10.63 3.54
C LEU A 61 4.61 -10.12 2.72
N ARG A 62 3.78 -11.02 2.20
CA ARG A 62 2.55 -10.64 1.49
C ARG A 62 1.59 -9.86 2.39
N THR A 63 1.39 -10.34 3.62
CA THR A 63 0.50 -9.68 4.59
C THR A 63 1.06 -8.30 4.94
N ASP A 64 2.35 -8.22 5.27
CA ASP A 64 3.02 -6.96 5.58
C ASP A 64 2.89 -5.95 4.42
N ALA A 65 3.09 -6.39 3.17
CA ALA A 65 2.96 -5.53 2.00
C ALA A 65 1.52 -5.01 1.80
N ALA A 66 0.51 -5.88 1.97
CA ALA A 66 -0.89 -5.47 1.91
C ALA A 66 -1.24 -4.45 3.00
N ASP A 67 -0.82 -4.70 4.25
CA ASP A 67 -1.04 -3.81 5.39
C ASP A 67 -0.39 -2.43 5.18
N HIS A 68 0.80 -2.39 4.59
CA HIS A 68 1.45 -1.12 4.23
C HIS A 68 0.66 -0.35 3.17
N GLY A 69 0.17 -1.03 2.13
CA GLY A 69 -0.69 -0.43 1.11
C GLY A 69 -1.97 0.16 1.71
N ASP A 70 -2.64 -0.59 2.58
CA ASP A 70 -3.86 -0.16 3.27
C ASP A 70 -3.60 1.06 4.17
N THR A 71 -2.52 1.03 4.95
CA THR A 71 -2.12 2.13 5.83
C THR A 71 -1.88 3.43 5.05
N LEU A 72 -1.26 3.33 3.87
CA LEU A 72 -1.03 4.49 3.00
C LEU A 72 -2.33 5.06 2.42
N ARG A 73 -3.30 4.21 2.07
CA ARG A 73 -4.64 4.65 1.65
C ARG A 73 -5.39 5.33 2.79
N GLU A 74 -5.32 4.78 3.99
CA GLU A 74 -5.91 5.39 5.18
C GLU A 74 -5.30 6.77 5.45
N ALA A 75 -3.96 6.88 5.43
CA ALA A 75 -3.27 8.15 5.59
C ALA A 75 -3.72 9.16 4.52
N ARG A 76 -3.86 8.75 3.26
CA ARG A 76 -4.37 9.60 2.19
C ARG A 76 -5.76 10.14 2.50
N LEU A 77 -6.68 9.28 2.97
CA LEU A 77 -8.04 9.68 3.34
C LEU A 77 -8.03 10.70 4.49
N LEU A 78 -7.22 10.46 5.52
CA LEU A 78 -7.06 11.38 6.66
C LEU A 78 -6.55 12.76 6.22
N TYR A 79 -5.54 12.80 5.35
CA TYR A 79 -5.02 14.07 4.83
C TYR A 79 -6.04 14.80 3.96
N ALA A 80 -6.80 14.09 3.12
CA ALA A 80 -7.84 14.69 2.30
C ALA A 80 -8.98 15.27 3.17
N GLN A 81 -9.37 14.57 4.24
CA GLN A 81 -10.37 15.06 5.18
C GLN A 81 -9.88 16.31 5.92
N ALA A 82 -8.64 16.26 6.44
CA ALA A 82 -8.05 17.41 7.14
C ALA A 82 -7.97 18.66 6.24
N ASP A 83 -7.66 18.48 4.96
CA ASP A 83 -7.67 19.57 3.97
C ASP A 83 -9.06 20.17 3.79
N SER A 84 -10.09 19.33 3.64
CA SER A 84 -11.48 19.77 3.53
C SER A 84 -11.91 20.56 4.78
N ASP A 85 -11.59 20.06 5.99
CA ASP A 85 -11.93 20.71 7.25
C ASP A 85 -11.22 22.06 7.42
N VAL A 86 -9.98 22.20 6.91
CA VAL A 86 -9.26 23.47 6.90
C VAL A 86 -9.88 24.45 5.91
N VAL A 87 -10.25 23.99 4.71
CA VAL A 87 -10.92 24.82 3.71
C VAL A 87 -12.25 25.32 4.23
N GLU A 88 -13.09 24.45 4.80
CA GLU A 88 -14.39 24.83 5.34
C GLU A 88 -14.26 25.86 6.47
N ARG A 89 -13.37 25.62 7.44
CA ARG A 89 -13.13 26.58 8.53
C ARG A 89 -12.60 27.92 8.02
N SER A 90 -11.71 27.89 7.01
CA SER A 90 -11.18 29.11 6.42
C SER A 90 -12.28 29.92 5.73
N GLN A 91 -13.17 29.27 4.97
CA GLN A 91 -14.31 29.91 4.33
C GLN A 91 -15.28 30.51 5.36
N GLN A 92 -15.51 29.86 6.50
CA GLN A 92 -16.37 30.40 7.55
C GLN A 92 -15.83 31.71 8.14
N LEU A 93 -14.50 31.89 8.18
CA LEU A 93 -13.83 33.12 8.64
C LEU A 93 -13.84 34.26 7.61
N MET A 94 -14.11 33.97 6.34
CA MET A 94 -14.18 34.98 5.29
C MET A 94 -15.51 35.75 5.30
N ALA A 95 -15.46 37.00 4.82
CA ALA A 95 -16.66 37.77 4.55
C ALA A 95 -17.58 37.02 3.58
N TRP A 96 -18.90 37.15 3.75
CA TRP A 96 -19.89 36.36 3.00
C TRP A 96 -19.69 36.42 1.48
N THR A 97 -19.31 37.59 0.96
CA THR A 97 -19.01 37.81 -0.46
C THR A 97 -17.83 37.01 -0.98
N ASP A 98 -16.89 36.64 -0.11
CA ASP A 98 -15.61 36.05 -0.49
C ASP A 98 -15.53 34.55 -0.16
N ARG A 99 -16.58 33.96 0.44
CA ARG A 99 -16.60 32.54 0.84
C ARG A 99 -16.47 31.55 -0.30
N ASN A 100 -16.83 31.96 -1.52
CA ASN A 100 -16.71 31.15 -2.73
C ASN A 100 -15.43 31.45 -3.52
N ALA A 101 -14.53 32.28 -2.99
CA ALA A 101 -13.26 32.57 -3.66
C ALA A 101 -12.41 31.29 -3.71
N SER A 102 -12.06 30.86 -4.91
CA SER A 102 -11.18 29.71 -5.08
C SER A 102 -9.74 30.08 -4.69
N PRO A 103 -9.06 29.31 -3.82
CA PRO A 103 -7.70 29.62 -3.38
C PRO A 103 -6.66 29.53 -4.52
N THR A 104 -7.03 29.01 -5.69
CA THR A 104 -6.17 28.97 -6.88
C THR A 104 -6.46 30.07 -7.90
N GLY A 105 -7.33 31.04 -7.59
CA GLY A 105 -7.53 32.27 -8.37
C GLY A 105 -7.62 32.08 -9.88
N GLY A 106 -8.80 31.72 -10.39
CA GLY A 106 -9.10 31.90 -11.80
C GLY A 106 -9.46 33.36 -12.08
N ALA A 107 -8.66 34.01 -12.94
CA ALA A 107 -9.10 35.04 -13.86
C ALA A 107 -8.93 34.49 -15.28
#